data_AF-D4F4J1-F1
#
_entry.id   AF-D4F4J1-F1
#
_cell.length_a   1.000
_cell.length_b   1.000
_cell.length_c   1.000
_cell.angle_alpha   90.00
_cell.angle_beta   90.00
_cell.angle_gamma   90.00
#
_symmetry.space_group_name_H-M   'P 1'
#
loop_
_entity.id
_entity.type
_entity.pdbx_description
1 polymer ?
#
loop_
_entity_poly.entity_id
_entity_poly.type
_entity_poly.pdbx_seq_one_letter_code
_entity_poly.pdbx_strand_id
1 'polypeptide(L)'
;MDALELLLQRRSASRLSEPAPAGQVLENIFQAGLRAPDHKGLQPWRFVTVQGEGQARLSALLHAIAVEEGRDEKGIEKARKAPFRAPLIITVIAHCDAESRVPHWEQVAS
;
A
#
# COMPACT_ATOMS: atom_id res chain seq x y z
N MET A 1 8.75 -19.95 10.81
CA MET A 1 8.57 -19.13 12.02
C MET A 1 7.25 -19.52 12.62
N ASP A 2 7.20 -19.66 13.93
CA ASP A 2 5.93 -19.89 14.63
C ASP A 2 5.02 -18.65 14.53
N ALA A 3 3.70 -18.83 14.57
CA ALA A 3 2.75 -17.73 14.39
C ALA A 3 2.83 -16.70 15.54
N LEU A 4 2.97 -17.18 16.79
CA LEU A 4 3.10 -16.31 17.95
C LEU A 4 4.44 -15.57 17.90
N GLU A 5 5.51 -16.27 17.50
CA GLU A 5 6.82 -15.65 17.29
C GLU A 5 6.78 -14.52 16.25
N LEU A 6 6.15 -14.76 15.10
CA LEU A 6 5.98 -13.74 14.05
C LEU A 6 5.27 -12.49 14.58
N LEU A 7 4.16 -12.67 15.32
CA LEU A 7 3.40 -11.55 15.86
C LEU A 7 4.21 -10.73 16.88
N LEU A 8 4.97 -11.39 17.75
CA LEU A 8 5.75 -10.73 18.80
C LEU A 8 7.03 -10.07 18.28
N GLN A 9 7.62 -10.59 17.20
CA GLN A 9 8.91 -10.14 16.68
C GLN A 9 8.82 -9.33 15.38
N ARG A 10 7.61 -9.14 14.80
CA ARG A 10 7.42 -8.41 13.54
C ARG A 10 8.07 -7.03 13.58
N ARG A 11 8.90 -6.73 12.57
CA ARG A 11 9.47 -5.40 12.31
C ARG A 11 9.12 -4.93 10.91
N SER A 12 9.04 -3.62 10.74
CA SER A 12 8.97 -2.99 9.42
C SER A 12 10.40 -2.72 8.93
N ALA A 13 10.72 -3.18 7.72
CA ALA A 13 12.00 -2.89 7.07
C ALA A 13 11.84 -1.71 6.09
N SER A 14 12.69 -0.69 6.22
CA SER A 14 12.61 0.54 5.41
C SER A 14 13.56 0.57 4.22
N ARG A 15 14.51 -0.37 4.15
CA ARG A 15 15.48 -0.51 3.07
C ARG A 15 15.22 -1.85 2.39
N LEU A 16 14.69 -1.80 1.18
CA LEU A 16 14.31 -2.97 0.39
C LEU A 16 15.13 -2.97 -0.90
N SER A 17 15.42 -4.15 -1.41
CA SER A 17 16.14 -4.37 -2.67
C SER A 17 15.40 -5.38 -3.53
N GLU A 18 15.79 -5.49 -4.79
CA GLU A 18 15.34 -6.57 -5.65
C GLU A 18 15.77 -7.96 -5.14
N PRO A 19 15.06 -9.03 -5.53
CA PRO A 19 13.82 -9.03 -6.31
C PRO A 19 12.57 -8.71 -5.46
N ALA A 20 11.53 -8.17 -6.10
CA ALA A 20 10.21 -8.09 -5.49
C ALA A 20 9.57 -9.49 -5.33
N PRO A 21 8.63 -9.68 -4.38
CA PRO A 21 7.76 -10.84 -4.37
C PRO A 21 6.99 -10.98 -5.69
N ALA A 22 6.89 -12.21 -6.20
CA ALA A 22 6.19 -12.53 -7.44
C ALA A 22 5.51 -13.91 -7.36
N GLY A 23 4.64 -14.21 -8.33
CA GLY A 23 3.93 -15.49 -8.42
C GLY A 23 3.16 -15.81 -7.14
N GLN A 24 3.26 -17.06 -6.67
CA GLN A 24 2.54 -17.52 -5.48
C GLN A 24 2.88 -16.73 -4.21
N VAL A 25 4.09 -16.17 -4.11
CA VAL A 25 4.49 -15.36 -2.94
C VAL A 25 3.67 -14.08 -2.91
N LEU A 26 3.52 -13.40 -4.05
CA LEU A 26 2.71 -12.19 -4.15
C LEU A 26 1.23 -12.49 -3.95
N GLU A 27 0.75 -13.60 -4.52
CA GLU A 27 -0.63 -14.05 -4.32
C GLU A 27 -0.92 -14.30 -2.82
N ASN A 28 -0.01 -14.98 -2.11
CA ASN A 28 -0.17 -15.22 -0.68
C ASN A 28 -0.23 -13.93 0.14
N ILE A 29 0.47 -12.86 -0.29
CA ILE A 29 0.37 -11.53 0.35
C ILE A 29 -1.04 -10.96 0.19
N PHE A 30 -1.64 -11.06 -1.00
CA PHE A 30 -3.02 -10.61 -1.21
C PHE A 30 -4.02 -11.47 -0.45
N GLN A 31 -3.89 -12.80 -0.51
CA GLN A 31 -4.76 -13.71 0.22
C GLN A 31 -4.72 -13.46 1.72
N ALA A 32 -3.55 -13.17 2.29
CA ALA A 32 -3.44 -12.76 3.69
C ALA A 32 -4.16 -11.43 3.97
N GLY A 33 -3.99 -10.43 3.09
CA GLY A 33 -4.66 -9.12 3.21
C GLY A 33 -6.19 -9.23 3.18
N LEU A 34 -6.75 -10.13 2.37
CA LEU A 34 -8.19 -10.36 2.27
C LEU A 34 -8.82 -10.96 3.54
N ARG A 35 -8.02 -11.34 4.55
CA ARG A 35 -8.49 -11.90 5.85
C ARG A 35 -8.60 -10.89 6.97
N ALA A 36 -8.49 -9.61 6.66
CA ALA A 36 -8.85 -8.56 7.60
C ALA A 36 -10.35 -8.68 8.01
N PRO A 37 -10.71 -8.31 9.26
CA PRO A 37 -12.10 -8.35 9.72
C PRO A 37 -12.99 -7.39 8.94
N ASP A 38 -14.12 -7.86 8.45
CA ASP A 38 -14.99 -7.09 7.55
C ASP A 38 -16.46 -7.31 7.91
N HIS A 39 -17.09 -6.23 8.38
CA HIS A 39 -18.49 -6.29 8.79
C HIS A 39 -19.39 -6.52 7.58
N LYS A 40 -20.05 -7.69 7.58
CA LYS A 40 -20.91 -8.19 6.49
C LYS A 40 -20.16 -8.59 5.22
N GLY A 41 -18.82 -8.69 5.26
CA GLY A 41 -18.06 -9.21 4.13
C GLY A 41 -18.15 -8.33 2.88
N LEU A 42 -18.15 -7.00 3.04
CA LEU A 42 -18.27 -6.03 1.95
C LEU A 42 -17.05 -5.97 1.04
N GLN A 43 -15.91 -6.42 1.54
CA GLN A 43 -14.59 -6.31 0.91
C GLN A 43 -14.30 -4.89 0.42
N PRO A 44 -14.41 -3.86 1.31
CA PRO A 44 -14.36 -2.45 0.92
C PRO A 44 -12.92 -1.97 0.66
N TRP A 45 -12.09 -2.79 0.00
CA TRP A 45 -10.69 -2.51 -0.28
C TRP A 45 -10.36 -2.80 -1.74
N ARG A 46 -9.43 -1.99 -2.27
CA ARG A 46 -8.85 -2.19 -3.60
C ARG A 46 -7.33 -2.14 -3.51
N PHE A 47 -6.68 -3.15 -4.07
CA PHE A 47 -5.23 -3.21 -4.18
C PHE A 47 -4.76 -2.75 -5.57
N VAL A 48 -3.73 -1.90 -5.59
CA VAL A 48 -3.06 -1.48 -6.83
C VAL A 48 -1.57 -1.74 -6.67
N THR A 49 -1.02 -2.61 -7.52
CA THR A 49 0.41 -2.89 -7.58
C THR A 49 1.12 -1.86 -8.45
N VAL A 50 2.20 -1.28 -7.91
CA VAL A 50 3.07 -0.33 -8.61
C VAL A 50 4.49 -0.88 -8.62
N GLN A 51 4.97 -1.22 -9.82
CA GLN A 51 6.30 -1.79 -10.08
C GLN A 51 6.79 -1.36 -11.47
N GLY A 52 8.11 -1.34 -11.69
CA GLY A 52 8.71 -0.99 -12.98
C GLY A 52 8.28 0.42 -13.44
N GLU A 53 7.76 0.54 -14.66
CA GLU A 53 7.29 1.81 -15.23
C GLU A 53 6.20 2.48 -14.38
N GLY A 54 5.41 1.72 -13.63
CA GLY A 54 4.41 2.25 -12.71
C GLY A 54 5.04 3.13 -11.62
N GLN A 55 6.26 2.81 -11.17
CA GLN A 55 6.97 3.61 -10.16
C GLN A 55 7.41 4.96 -10.72
N ALA A 56 7.82 5.00 -11.99
CA ALA A 56 8.13 6.26 -12.68
C ALA A 56 6.89 7.14 -12.81
N ARG A 57 5.73 6.56 -13.16
CA ARG A 57 4.45 7.28 -13.20
C ARG A 57 4.05 7.82 -11.82
N LEU A 58 4.17 7.00 -10.77
CA LEU A 58 3.88 7.43 -9.41
C LEU A 58 4.85 8.53 -8.94
N SER A 59 6.13 8.44 -9.31
CA SER A 59 7.14 9.47 -9.00
C SER A 59 6.79 10.81 -9.62
N ALA A 60 6.39 10.81 -10.90
CA ALA A 60 5.98 12.04 -11.59
C ALA A 60 4.76 12.68 -10.92
N LEU A 61 3.77 11.88 -10.53
CA LEU A 61 2.59 12.37 -9.81
C LEU A 61 2.95 12.98 -8.45
N LEU A 62 3.73 12.26 -7.62
CA LEU A 62 4.12 12.75 -6.30
C LEU A 62 4.98 14.01 -6.38
N HIS A 63 5.85 14.11 -7.39
CA HIS A 63 6.60 15.33 -7.68
C HIS A 63 5.67 16.50 -8.01
N ALA A 64 4.71 16.32 -8.93
CA ALA A 64 3.77 17.36 -9.31
C ALA A 64 2.96 17.88 -8.11
N ILE A 65 2.45 16.98 -7.27
CA ILE A 65 1.72 17.34 -6.04
C ILE A 65 2.63 18.12 -5.08
N ALA A 66 3.88 17.69 -4.89
CA ALA A 66 4.81 18.38 -3.99
C ALA A 66 5.13 19.82 -4.45
N VAL A 67 5.20 20.04 -5.77
CA VAL A 67 5.37 21.38 -6.37
C VAL A 67 4.12 22.22 -6.16
N GLU A 68 2.93 21.67 -6.42
CA GLU A 68 1.65 22.35 -6.24
C GLU A 68 1.41 22.77 -4.79
N GLU A 69 1.78 21.92 -3.83
CA GLU A 69 1.72 22.21 -2.39
C GLU A 69 2.79 23.21 -1.91
N GLY A 70 3.68 23.68 -2.78
CA GLY A 70 4.73 24.64 -2.43
C GLY A 70 5.79 24.10 -1.48
N ARG A 71 6.09 22.79 -1.54
CA ARG A 71 7.14 22.19 -0.71
C ARG A 71 8.52 22.72 -1.10
N ASP A 72 9.47 22.68 -0.17
CA ASP A 72 10.86 23.03 -0.43
C ASP A 72 11.54 22.01 -1.36
N GLU A 73 12.72 22.36 -1.90
CA GLU A 73 13.47 21.50 -2.81
C GLU A 73 13.72 20.10 -2.23
N LYS A 74 13.99 20.01 -0.93
CA LYS A 74 14.17 18.73 -0.24
C LYS A 74 12.88 17.90 -0.22
N GLY A 75 11.74 18.54 0.05
CA GLY A 75 10.42 17.92 0.03
C GLY A 75 10.04 17.40 -1.36
N ILE A 76 10.32 18.18 -2.40
CA ILE A 76 10.09 17.80 -3.81
C ILE A 76 10.98 16.60 -4.19
N GLU A 77 12.27 16.66 -3.90
CA GLU A 77 13.18 15.54 -4.19
C GLU A 77 12.84 14.27 -3.41
N LYS A 78 12.39 14.42 -2.16
CA LYS A 78 11.89 13.29 -1.35
C LYS A 78 10.66 12.66 -1.99
N ALA A 79 9.72 13.46 -2.49
CA ALA A 79 8.52 12.96 -3.16
C ALA A 79 8.86 12.22 -4.45
N ARG A 80 9.73 12.80 -5.28
CA ARG A 80 10.23 12.18 -6.53
C ARG A 80 10.93 10.85 -6.28
N LYS A 81 11.76 10.75 -5.25
CA LYS A 81 12.51 9.51 -4.94
C LYS A 81 11.67 8.46 -4.21
N ALA A 82 10.53 8.83 -3.62
CA ALA A 82 9.79 7.96 -2.72
C ALA A 82 9.40 6.61 -3.32
N PRO A 83 8.93 6.51 -4.59
CA PRO A 83 8.50 5.24 -5.18
C PRO A 83 9.64 4.26 -5.48
N PHE A 84 10.88 4.74 -5.59
CA PHE A 84 12.04 3.92 -5.95
C PHE A 84 12.76 3.31 -4.73
N ARG A 85 12.22 3.46 -3.52
CA ARG A 85 12.81 2.90 -2.28
C ARG A 85 12.47 1.42 -2.06
N ALA A 86 11.63 0.85 -2.90
CA ALA A 86 11.21 -0.55 -2.87
C ALA A 86 11.02 -1.04 -4.31
N PRO A 87 11.21 -2.33 -4.60
CA PRO A 87 10.98 -2.88 -5.94
C PRO A 87 9.50 -3.10 -6.27
N LEU A 88 8.62 -3.13 -5.26
CA LEU A 88 7.17 -3.26 -5.39
C LEU A 88 6.48 -2.40 -4.33
N ILE A 89 5.43 -1.68 -4.74
CA ILE A 89 4.52 -0.95 -3.85
C ILE A 89 3.12 -1.50 -4.05
N ILE A 90 2.42 -1.82 -2.97
CA ILE A 90 1.00 -2.16 -2.99
C ILE A 90 0.25 -0.98 -2.35
N THR A 91 -0.47 -0.21 -3.15
CA THR A 91 -1.39 0.81 -2.65
C THR A 91 -2.68 0.13 -2.24
N VAL A 92 -3.08 0.31 -0.98
CA VAL A 92 -4.36 -0.16 -0.43
C VAL A 92 -5.31 1.03 -0.38
N ILE A 93 -6.47 0.89 -1.00
CA ILE A 93 -7.49 1.93 -1.11
C ILE A 93 -8.74 1.45 -0.38
N ALA A 94 -9.22 2.22 0.60
CA ALA A 94 -10.57 2.02 1.14
C ALA A 94 -11.59 2.41 0.06
N HIS A 95 -12.29 1.42 -0.47
CA HIS A 95 -13.31 1.56 -1.51
C HIS A 95 -14.68 1.26 -0.90
N CYS A 96 -15.15 2.23 -0.11
CA CYS A 96 -16.37 2.09 0.67
C CYS A 96 -17.63 2.30 -0.18
N ASP A 97 -18.69 1.58 0.16
CA ASP A 97 -20.03 1.73 -0.40
C ASP A 97 -20.87 2.65 0.49
N ALA A 98 -21.24 3.82 -0.06
CA ALA A 98 -22.03 4.83 0.65
C ALA A 98 -23.50 4.39 0.87
N GLU A 99 -24.02 3.47 0.06
CA GLU A 99 -25.39 2.97 0.15
C GLU A 99 -25.51 1.78 1.12
N SER A 100 -24.37 1.25 1.57
CA SER A 100 -24.33 0.15 2.53
C SER A 100 -24.89 0.57 3.89
N ARG A 101 -25.57 -0.37 4.56
CA ARG A 101 -26.02 -0.21 5.95
C ARG A 101 -24.87 -0.31 6.96
N VAL A 102 -23.68 -0.69 6.53
CA VAL A 102 -22.49 -0.72 7.39
C VAL A 102 -21.92 0.70 7.47
N PRO A 103 -21.71 1.25 8.66
CA PRO A 103 -21.16 2.59 8.80
C PRO A 103 -19.85 2.77 8.03
N HIS A 104 -19.69 3.91 7.35
CA HIS A 104 -18.51 4.20 6.54
C HIS A 104 -17.19 4.00 7.31
N TRP A 105 -17.13 4.41 8.58
CA TRP A 105 -15.94 4.24 9.40
C TRP A 105 -15.59 2.76 9.65
N GLU A 106 -16.59 1.88 9.73
CA GLU A 106 -16.36 0.43 9.87
C GLU A 106 -15.81 -0.14 8.57
N GLN A 107 -16.28 0.35 7.42
CA GLN A 107 -15.73 -0.04 6.11
C GLN A 107 -14.28 0.43 5.91
N VAL A 108 -13.93 1.63 6.40
CA VAL A 108 -12.55 2.15 6.37
C VAL A 108 -11.64 1.38 7.33
N ALA A 109 -12.18 0.91 8.46
CA ALA A 109 -11.45 0.15 9.47
C ALA A 109 -11.40 -1.36 9.17
N SER A 110 -12.03 -1.80 8.08
CA SER A 110 -12.03 -3.19 7.62
C SER A 110 -10.69 -3.61 7.04
#